data_AF-A0A519T9I9-F1
#
_entry.id   AF-A0A519T9I9-F1
#
_cell.length_a   1.000
_cell.length_b   1.000
_cell.length_c   1.000
_cell.angle_alpha   90.00
_cell.angle_beta   90.00
_cell.angle_gamma   90.00
#
_symmetry.space_group_name_H-M   'P 1'
#
loop_
_entity.id
_entity.type
_entity.pdbx_description
1 polymer ?
#
loop_
_entity_poly.entity_id
_entity_poly.type
_entity_poly.pdbx_seq_one_letter_code
_entity_poly.pdbx_strand_id
1 'polypeptide(L)'
;MTNATEQAERDYLEEIKERLTLAIRRMDEAVAQFSDELRQKKQYIHEHQSGMDDADMVAAGQSINRMAFTGEAAVARKRKLLKLGQSPYFGRVDFAAQGQAAAPVYIGLYSFLDEQLRQNLIYDWRAPISSLFYDFELGAAAYATPSGTIQGAIELKRQYKIRDGRLEFLLENDVNIHDDVL
;
A
#
# COMPACT_ATOMS: atom_id res chain seq x y z
N MET A 1 -10.30 -11.54 -9.81
CA MET A 1 -9.69 -11.83 -11.13
C MET A 1 -8.32 -12.42 -10.87
N THR A 2 -8.04 -13.63 -11.36
CA THR A 2 -6.72 -14.27 -11.27
C THR A 2 -5.94 -13.89 -12.53
N ASN A 3 -4.88 -13.10 -12.39
CA ASN A 3 -4.05 -12.73 -13.56
C ASN A 3 -3.19 -13.94 -13.91
N ALA A 4 -3.67 -14.80 -14.81
CA ALA A 4 -3.03 -16.08 -15.08
C ALA A 4 -1.80 -15.97 -15.99
N THR A 5 -1.72 -14.95 -16.85
CA THR A 5 -0.65 -14.79 -17.86
C THR A 5 0.20 -13.55 -17.60
N GLU A 6 1.40 -13.49 -18.19
CA GLU A 6 2.23 -12.28 -18.16
C GLU A 6 1.49 -11.05 -18.73
N GLN A 7 0.69 -11.23 -19.79
CA GLN A 7 -0.11 -10.12 -20.34
C GLN A 7 -1.13 -9.61 -19.31
N ALA A 8 -1.83 -10.51 -18.61
CA ALA A 8 -2.76 -10.11 -17.56
C ALA A 8 -2.05 -9.38 -16.40
N GLU A 9 -0.80 -9.75 -16.09
CA GLU A 9 0.01 -9.02 -15.10
C GLU A 9 0.41 -7.62 -15.58
N ARG A 10 0.71 -7.46 -16.87
CA ARG A 10 0.97 -6.15 -17.47
C ARG A 10 -0.27 -5.27 -17.42
N ASP A 11 -1.44 -5.82 -17.76
CA ASP A 11 -2.70 -5.09 -17.73
C ASP A 11 -3.08 -4.67 -16.31
N TYR A 12 -2.90 -5.57 -15.33
CA TYR A 12 -3.12 -5.26 -13.92
C TYR A 12 -2.14 -4.21 -13.40
N LEU A 13 -0.87 -4.25 -13.82
CA LEU A 13 0.10 -3.21 -13.46
C LEU A 13 -0.35 -1.84 -13.99
N GLU A 14 -0.87 -1.75 -15.21
CA GLU A 14 -1.42 -0.50 -15.74
C GLU A 14 -2.62 -0.02 -14.91
N GLU A 15 -3.54 -0.90 -14.53
CA GLU A 15 -4.66 -0.55 -13.65
C GLU A 15 -4.17 0.02 -12.31
N ILE A 16 -3.19 -0.64 -11.68
CA ILE A 16 -2.59 -0.17 -10.43
C ILE A 16 -1.93 1.20 -10.60
N LYS A 17 -1.26 1.45 -11.73
CA LYS A 17 -0.65 2.75 -12.02
C LYS A 17 -1.68 3.86 -12.18
N GLU A 18 -2.81 3.59 -12.83
CA GLU A 18 -3.90 4.56 -12.94
C GLU A 18 -4.45 4.91 -11.56
N ARG A 19 -4.74 3.90 -10.73
CA ARG A 19 -5.22 4.09 -9.35
C ARG A 19 -4.22 4.86 -8.49
N LEU A 20 -2.92 4.53 -8.58
CA LEU A 20 -1.86 5.25 -7.87
C LEU A 20 -1.73 6.69 -8.35
N THR A 21 -1.84 6.93 -9.66
CA THR A 21 -1.78 8.28 -10.24
C THR A 21 -2.91 9.16 -9.70
N LEU A 22 -4.14 8.62 -9.63
CA LEU A 22 -5.27 9.32 -9.03
C LEU A 22 -5.06 9.58 -7.53
N ALA A 23 -4.55 8.59 -6.79
CA ALA A 23 -4.26 8.73 -5.37
C ALA A 23 -3.17 9.80 -5.10
N ILE A 24 -2.13 9.86 -5.94
CA ILE A 24 -1.06 10.87 -5.87
C ILE A 24 -1.66 12.26 -6.12
N ARG A 25 -2.47 12.43 -7.16
CA ARG A 25 -3.11 13.74 -7.46
C ARG A 25 -3.97 14.25 -6.29
N ARG A 26 -4.81 13.38 -5.71
CA ARG A 26 -5.62 13.73 -4.53
C ARG A 26 -4.76 14.11 -3.33
N MET A 27 -3.65 13.39 -3.11
CA MET A 27 -2.74 13.70 -2.02
C MET A 27 -1.99 15.02 -2.25
N ASP A 28 -1.68 15.35 -3.50
CA ASP A 28 -1.05 16.61 -3.88
C ASP A 28 -1.95 17.81 -3.57
N GLU A 29 -3.23 17.71 -3.94
CA GLU A 29 -4.25 18.70 -3.61
C GLU A 29 -4.41 18.85 -2.09
N ALA A 30 -4.51 17.74 -1.35
CA ALA A 30 -4.62 17.77 0.11
C ALA A 30 -3.40 18.43 0.77
N VAL A 31 -2.18 18.12 0.33
CA VAL A 31 -0.96 18.75 0.85
C VAL A 31 -0.93 20.26 0.57
N ALA A 32 -1.35 20.68 -0.62
CA ALA A 32 -1.44 22.09 -0.96
C ALA A 32 -2.46 22.82 -0.06
N GLN A 33 -3.65 22.24 0.11
CA GLN A 33 -4.69 22.78 0.99
C GLN A 33 -4.19 22.92 2.44
N PHE A 34 -3.55 21.88 3.00
CA PHE A 34 -2.97 21.97 4.35
C PHE A 34 -1.94 23.08 4.49
N SER A 35 -1.11 23.29 3.46
CA SER A 35 -0.12 24.37 3.46
C SER A 35 -0.78 25.74 3.49
N ASP A 36 -1.84 25.94 2.70
CA ASP A 36 -2.60 27.19 2.65
C ASP A 36 -3.36 27.45 3.96
N GLU A 37 -4.06 26.45 4.51
CA GLU A 37 -4.79 26.56 5.78
C GLU A 37 -3.85 26.90 6.95
N LEU A 38 -2.69 26.25 7.02
CA LEU A 38 -1.69 26.53 8.05
C LEU A 38 -1.17 27.97 7.96
N ARG A 39 -0.95 28.47 6.74
CA ARG A 39 -0.51 29.85 6.50
C ARG A 39 -1.57 30.85 6.94
N GLN A 40 -2.82 30.64 6.54
CA GLN A 40 -3.95 31.50 6.92
C GLN A 40 -4.16 31.51 8.44
N LYS A 41 -4.08 30.34 9.10
CA LYS A 41 -4.22 30.26 10.56
C LYS A 41 -3.11 31.01 11.29
N LYS A 42 -1.86 30.88 10.84
CA LYS A 42 -0.72 31.63 11.39
C LYS A 42 -0.90 33.14 11.22
N GLN A 43 -1.35 33.58 10.05
CA GLN A 43 -1.63 34.98 9.78
C GLN A 43 -2.75 35.51 10.68
N TYR A 44 -3.87 34.79 10.80
CA TYR A 44 -4.97 35.16 11.69
C TYR A 44 -4.52 35.36 13.14
N ILE A 45 -3.73 34.41 13.68
CA ILE A 45 -3.21 34.49 15.05
C ILE A 45 -2.30 35.71 15.18
N HIS A 46 -1.42 35.96 14.21
CA HIS A 46 -0.53 37.12 14.24
C HIS A 46 -1.29 38.46 14.23
N GLU A 47 -2.34 38.57 13.43
CA GLU A 47 -3.16 39.79 13.33
C GLU A 47 -3.98 40.07 14.59
N HIS A 48 -4.41 39.03 15.31
CA HIS A 48 -5.26 39.14 16.49
C HIS A 48 -4.48 38.98 17.82
N GLN A 49 -3.17 38.78 17.76
CA GLN A 49 -2.32 38.45 18.92
C GLN A 49 -2.46 39.45 20.08
N SER A 50 -2.68 40.73 19.79
CA SER A 50 -2.78 41.79 20.80
C SER A 50 -4.06 41.71 21.65
N GLY A 51 -5.07 40.96 21.20
CA GLY A 51 -6.33 40.77 21.92
C GLY A 51 -6.48 39.39 22.58
N MET A 52 -5.45 38.54 22.51
CA MET A 52 -5.48 37.17 23.04
C MET A 52 -4.93 37.13 24.46
N ASP A 53 -5.58 36.38 25.34
CA ASP A 53 -5.04 36.08 26.66
C ASP A 53 -4.04 34.89 26.62
N ASP A 54 -3.44 34.56 27.76
CA ASP A 54 -2.46 33.47 27.84
C ASP A 54 -3.05 32.11 27.44
N ALA A 55 -4.32 31.85 27.77
CA ALA A 55 -4.98 30.59 27.45
C ALA A 55 -5.26 30.49 25.94
N ASP A 56 -5.71 31.58 25.32
CA ASP A 56 -5.92 31.70 23.89
C ASP A 56 -4.62 31.46 23.11
N MET A 57 -3.49 32.02 23.58
CA MET A 57 -2.18 31.83 22.95
C MET A 57 -1.70 30.39 23.02
N VAL A 58 -1.90 29.70 24.15
CA VAL A 58 -1.57 28.27 24.29
C VAL A 58 -2.44 27.43 23.35
N ALA A 59 -3.75 27.68 23.30
CA ALA A 59 -4.67 26.94 22.43
C ALA A 59 -4.32 27.14 20.94
N ALA A 60 -3.95 28.36 20.56
CA ALA A 60 -3.49 28.69 19.21
C ALA A 60 -2.21 27.92 18.83
N GLY A 61 -1.23 27.87 19.74
CA GLY A 61 0.00 27.09 19.54
C GLY A 61 -0.27 25.59 19.38
N GLN A 62 -1.13 25.02 20.22
CA GLN A 62 -1.54 23.61 20.09
C GLN A 62 -2.24 23.32 18.76
N SER A 63 -3.12 24.22 18.32
CA SER A 63 -3.80 24.12 17.02
C SER A 63 -2.79 24.12 15.86
N ILE A 64 -1.83 25.05 15.84
CA ILE A 64 -0.76 25.09 14.82
C ILE A 64 0.05 23.79 14.81
N ASN A 65 0.47 23.30 15.98
CA ASN A 65 1.27 22.09 16.07
C ASN A 65 0.51 20.87 15.53
N ARG A 66 -0.79 20.74 15.84
CA ARG A 66 -1.63 19.66 15.31
C ARG A 66 -1.76 19.74 13.78
N MET A 67 -1.95 20.94 13.24
CA MET A 67 -2.02 21.14 11.79
C MET A 67 -0.69 20.80 11.10
N ALA A 68 0.44 21.25 11.67
CA ALA A 68 1.77 20.93 11.16
C ALA A 68 2.03 19.42 11.13
N PHE A 69 1.74 18.72 12.24
CA PHE A 69 1.87 17.26 12.33
C PHE A 69 1.02 16.54 11.28
N THR A 70 -0.22 17.00 11.06
CA THR A 70 -1.12 16.44 10.04
C THR A 70 -0.56 16.65 8.63
N GLY A 71 -0.04 17.85 8.34
CA GLY A 71 0.60 18.16 7.06
C GLY A 71 1.85 17.33 6.80
N GLU A 72 2.70 17.14 7.82
CA GLU A 72 3.88 16.27 7.73
C GLU A 72 3.49 14.81 7.42
N ALA A 73 2.46 14.29 8.07
CA ALA A 73 1.94 12.95 7.81
C ALA A 73 1.41 12.82 6.37
N ALA A 74 0.72 13.84 5.83
CA ALA A 74 0.25 13.87 4.45
C ALA A 74 1.43 13.86 3.45
N VAL A 75 2.47 14.68 3.69
CA VAL A 75 3.70 14.67 2.88
C VAL A 75 4.41 13.32 2.92
N ALA A 76 4.49 12.69 4.10
CA ALA A 76 5.06 11.36 4.24
C ALA A 76 4.25 10.30 3.46
N ARG A 77 2.91 10.39 3.47
CA ARG A 77 2.04 9.52 2.68
C ARG A 77 2.21 9.72 1.18
N LYS A 78 2.30 10.97 0.72
CA LYS A 78 2.64 11.31 -0.68
C LYS A 78 3.95 10.64 -1.12
N ARG A 79 5.01 10.74 -0.31
CA ARG A 79 6.31 10.11 -0.61
C ARG A 79 6.20 8.59 -0.78
N LYS A 80 5.37 7.92 0.02
CA LYS A 80 5.11 6.48 -0.12
C LYS A 80 4.38 6.15 -1.43
N LEU A 81 3.35 6.93 -1.78
CA LEU A 81 2.61 6.75 -3.03
C LEU A 81 3.51 6.96 -4.26
N LEU A 82 4.39 7.96 -4.24
CA LEU A 82 5.37 8.17 -5.32
C LEU A 82 6.31 6.98 -5.50
N LYS A 83 6.77 6.36 -4.40
CA LYS A 83 7.58 5.14 -4.46
C LYS A 83 6.79 3.95 -5.02
N LEU A 84 5.53 3.79 -4.61
CA LEU A 84 4.64 2.76 -5.18
C LEU A 84 4.41 2.97 -6.68
N GLY A 85 4.30 4.23 -7.14
CA GLY A 85 4.17 4.54 -8.57
C GLY A 85 5.37 4.07 -9.42
N GLN A 86 6.57 4.00 -8.83
CA GLN A 86 7.76 3.50 -9.50
C GLN A 86 7.85 1.97 -9.49
N SER A 87 7.52 1.35 -8.34
CA SER A 87 7.58 -0.10 -8.14
C SER A 87 6.53 -0.51 -7.10
N PRO A 88 5.30 -0.86 -7.56
CA PRO A 88 4.16 -1.05 -6.66
C PRO A 88 4.29 -2.33 -5.83
N TYR A 89 4.68 -3.44 -6.46
CA TYR A 89 4.87 -4.73 -5.83
C TYR A 89 6.06 -5.46 -6.46
N PHE A 90 6.66 -6.38 -5.70
CA PHE A 90 7.78 -7.20 -6.16
C PHE A 90 7.49 -8.70 -6.05
N GLY A 91 6.41 -9.09 -5.37
CA GLY A 91 6.01 -10.49 -5.20
C GLY A 91 4.50 -10.67 -5.27
N ARG A 92 4.07 -11.87 -5.64
CA ARG A 92 2.68 -12.33 -5.56
C ARG A 92 2.66 -13.77 -5.08
N VAL A 93 1.73 -14.07 -4.20
CA VAL A 93 1.31 -15.45 -3.90
C VAL A 93 -0.19 -15.59 -4.15
N ASP A 94 -0.61 -16.70 -4.74
CA ASP A 94 -2.03 -17.07 -4.76
C ASP A 94 -2.28 -18.01 -3.60
N PHE A 95 -2.99 -17.51 -2.59
CA PHE A 95 -3.21 -18.24 -1.34
C PHE A 95 -4.66 -18.68 -1.23
N ALA A 96 -4.87 -19.99 -1.13
CA ALA A 96 -6.15 -20.61 -0.84
C ALA A 96 -6.26 -20.89 0.66
N ALA A 97 -6.97 -20.03 1.40
CA ALA A 97 -7.32 -20.32 2.78
C ALA A 97 -8.22 -21.56 2.85
N GLN A 98 -8.20 -22.30 3.95
CA GLN A 98 -8.96 -23.54 4.09
C GLN A 98 -10.46 -23.34 3.76
N GLY A 99 -10.93 -24.06 2.73
CA GLY A 99 -12.31 -23.99 2.25
C GLY A 99 -12.64 -22.77 1.37
N GLN A 100 -11.64 -22.00 0.95
CA GLN A 100 -11.78 -20.83 0.07
C GLN A 100 -10.98 -21.02 -1.21
N ALA A 101 -11.42 -20.36 -2.28
CA ALA A 101 -10.65 -20.30 -3.53
C ALA A 101 -9.37 -19.47 -3.33
N ALA A 102 -8.32 -19.79 -4.09
CA ALA A 102 -7.10 -19.02 -4.10
C ALA A 102 -7.35 -17.56 -4.48
N ALA A 103 -6.78 -16.65 -3.68
CA ALA A 103 -6.83 -15.22 -3.93
C ALA A 103 -5.41 -14.67 -4.11
N PRO A 104 -5.19 -13.77 -5.09
CA PRO A 104 -3.89 -13.15 -5.29
C PRO A 104 -3.57 -12.17 -4.17
N VAL A 105 -2.37 -12.31 -3.61
CA VAL A 105 -1.79 -11.42 -2.60
C VAL A 105 -0.54 -10.78 -3.19
N TYR A 106 -0.67 -9.53 -3.65
CA TYR A 106 0.48 -8.74 -4.13
C TYR A 106 1.21 -8.11 -2.95
N ILE A 107 2.54 -8.19 -2.97
CA ILE A 107 3.41 -7.77 -1.88
C ILE A 107 4.38 -6.71 -2.39
N GLY A 108 4.40 -5.58 -1.69
CA GLY A 108 5.18 -4.40 -2.04
C GLY A 108 5.85 -3.74 -0.85
N LEU A 109 6.59 -2.67 -1.12
CA LEU A 109 7.31 -1.92 -0.09
C LEU A 109 6.36 -1.23 0.91
N TYR A 110 5.18 -0.85 0.43
CA TYR A 110 4.12 -0.23 1.23
C TYR A 110 2.76 -0.81 0.83
N SER A 111 1.80 -0.80 1.76
CA SER A 111 0.42 -1.14 1.41
C SER A 111 -0.20 -0.09 0.50
N PHE A 112 -1.07 -0.54 -0.41
CA PHE A 112 -1.96 0.31 -1.19
C PHE A 112 -3.40 -0.17 -1.04
N LEU A 113 -4.20 0.64 -0.35
CA LEU A 113 -5.63 0.42 -0.16
C LEU A 113 -6.39 1.20 -1.23
N ASP A 114 -7.25 0.52 -1.97
CA ASP A 114 -8.24 1.18 -2.79
C ASP A 114 -9.44 1.61 -1.92
N GLU A 115 -9.66 2.92 -1.83
CA GLU A 115 -10.70 3.47 -0.96
C GLU A 115 -12.12 3.23 -1.48
N GLN A 116 -12.29 3.05 -2.80
CA GLN A 116 -13.60 2.79 -3.40
C GLN A 116 -14.02 1.34 -3.19
N LEU A 117 -13.10 0.41 -3.43
CA LEU A 117 -13.32 -1.03 -3.25
C LEU A 117 -13.19 -1.46 -1.78
N ARG A 118 -12.61 -0.60 -0.92
CA ARG A 118 -12.24 -0.92 0.47
C ARG A 118 -11.40 -2.18 0.57
N GLN A 119 -10.51 -2.38 -0.40
CA GLN A 119 -9.69 -3.57 -0.53
C GLN A 119 -8.21 -3.20 -0.67
N ASN A 120 -7.35 -3.91 0.06
CA ASN A 120 -5.90 -3.81 -0.15
C ASN A 120 -5.55 -4.45 -1.50
N LEU A 121 -5.05 -3.64 -2.42
CA LEU A 121 -4.54 -4.10 -3.71
C LEU A 121 -3.08 -4.55 -3.62
N ILE A 122 -2.34 -3.96 -2.66
CA ILE A 122 -0.94 -4.29 -2.35
C ILE A 122 -0.79 -4.35 -0.84
N TYR A 123 -0.13 -5.40 -0.35
CA TYR A 123 0.22 -5.61 1.05
C TYR A 123 1.67 -5.19 1.30
N ASP A 124 1.89 -4.47 2.40
CA ASP A 124 3.23 -4.17 2.89
C ASP A 124 3.97 -5.46 3.26
N TRP A 125 5.23 -5.59 2.83
CA TRP A 125 6.06 -6.77 3.08
C TRP A 125 6.21 -7.16 4.56
N ARG A 126 5.95 -6.25 5.49
CA ARG A 126 5.98 -6.51 6.95
C ARG A 126 4.65 -7.00 7.51
N ALA A 127 3.59 -7.00 6.71
CA ALA A 127 2.31 -7.53 7.15
C ALA A 127 2.41 -9.05 7.37
N PRO A 128 1.74 -9.62 8.40
CA PRO A 128 1.82 -11.05 8.66
C PRO A 128 1.48 -11.93 7.44
N ILE A 129 0.49 -11.53 6.62
CA ILE A 129 0.14 -12.27 5.39
C ILE A 129 1.27 -12.31 4.36
N SER A 130 2.19 -11.34 4.38
CA SER A 130 3.32 -11.30 3.46
C SER A 130 4.41 -12.31 3.82
N SER A 131 4.36 -12.90 5.02
CA SER A 131 5.25 -14.00 5.40
C SER A 131 5.09 -15.21 4.48
N LEU A 132 3.90 -15.40 3.89
CA LEU A 132 3.63 -16.42 2.87
C LEU A 132 4.64 -16.41 1.71
N PHE A 133 5.15 -15.24 1.32
CA PHE A 133 6.11 -15.14 0.21
C PHE A 133 7.54 -15.51 0.61
N TYR A 134 7.90 -15.37 1.88
CA TYR A 134 9.27 -15.57 2.36
C TYR A 134 9.47 -16.92 3.05
N ASP A 135 8.46 -17.36 3.81
CA ASP A 135 8.58 -18.50 4.72
C ASP A 135 8.12 -19.82 4.08
N PHE A 136 7.44 -19.75 2.92
CA PHE A 136 6.80 -20.90 2.28
C PHE A 136 7.08 -20.93 0.77
N GLU A 137 7.16 -22.14 0.23
CA GLU A 137 7.08 -22.41 -1.20
C GLU A 137 5.66 -22.84 -1.58
N LEU A 138 5.46 -23.38 -2.79
CA LEU A 138 4.16 -23.93 -3.19
C LEU A 138 3.73 -25.07 -2.25
N GLY A 139 2.41 -25.20 -2.05
CA GLY A 139 1.81 -26.19 -1.15
C GLY A 139 1.39 -25.59 0.20
N ALA A 140 1.41 -26.41 1.26
CA ALA A 140 0.86 -26.03 2.55
C ALA A 140 1.57 -24.81 3.17
N ALA A 141 0.78 -23.81 3.57
CA ALA A 141 1.28 -22.58 4.14
C ALA A 141 0.34 -22.00 5.20
N ALA A 142 0.85 -21.10 6.03
CA ALA A 142 0.06 -20.44 7.04
C ALA A 142 0.64 -19.07 7.41
N TYR A 143 -0.20 -18.17 7.93
CA TYR A 143 0.25 -16.90 8.47
C TYR A 143 -0.52 -16.52 9.74
N ALA A 144 0.11 -15.71 10.59
CA ALA A 144 -0.48 -15.29 11.86
C ALA A 144 -1.44 -14.12 11.67
N THR A 145 -2.52 -14.10 12.45
CA THR A 145 -3.41 -12.95 12.62
C THR A 145 -3.65 -12.70 14.11
N PRO A 146 -4.13 -11.51 14.51
CA PRO A 146 -4.50 -11.27 15.92
C PRO A 146 -5.52 -12.27 16.48
N SER A 147 -6.34 -12.89 15.62
CA SER A 147 -7.38 -13.85 15.99
C SER A 147 -6.93 -15.31 15.90
N GLY A 148 -5.68 -15.58 15.51
CA GLY A 148 -5.14 -16.93 15.33
C GLY A 148 -4.42 -17.12 14.00
N THR A 149 -3.91 -18.32 13.77
CA THR A 149 -3.21 -18.69 12.53
C THR A 149 -4.20 -19.07 11.44
N ILE A 150 -4.05 -18.51 10.25
CA ILE A 150 -4.80 -18.91 9.06
C ILE A 150 -3.97 -19.93 8.28
N GLN A 151 -4.52 -21.12 8.08
CA GLN A 151 -3.91 -22.20 7.29
C GLN A 151 -4.50 -22.25 5.88
N GLY A 152 -3.70 -22.72 4.92
CA GLY A 152 -4.10 -22.84 3.53
C GLY A 152 -2.99 -23.43 2.67
N ALA A 153 -3.06 -23.15 1.36
CA ALA A 153 -2.04 -23.53 0.41
C ALA A 153 -1.66 -22.36 -0.51
N ILE A 154 -0.39 -22.30 -0.90
CA ILE A 154 0.09 -21.43 -1.98
C ILE A 154 0.02 -22.23 -3.28
N GLU A 155 -0.81 -21.77 -4.21
CA GLU A 155 -0.99 -22.41 -5.52
C GLU A 155 -0.07 -21.81 -6.59
N LEU A 156 0.35 -20.57 -6.41
CA LEU A 156 1.23 -19.86 -7.32
C LEU A 156 2.11 -18.86 -6.57
N LYS A 157 3.36 -18.73 -7.00
CA LYS A 157 4.33 -17.78 -6.45
C LYS A 157 5.10 -17.12 -7.59
N ARG A 158 5.07 -15.78 -7.63
CA ARG A 158 5.73 -14.97 -8.64
C ARG A 158 6.59 -13.88 -8.04
N GLN A 159 7.72 -13.61 -8.67
CA GLN A 159 8.59 -12.48 -8.40
C GLN A 159 8.61 -11.53 -9.60
N TYR A 160 8.53 -10.24 -9.32
CA TYR A 160 8.49 -9.20 -10.34
C TYR A 160 9.68 -8.27 -10.19
N LYS A 161 10.18 -7.79 -11.32
CA LYS A 161 11.01 -6.60 -11.39
C LYS A 161 10.24 -5.51 -12.10
N ILE A 162 9.80 -4.53 -11.32
CA ILE A 162 9.13 -3.34 -11.85
C ILE A 162 10.01 -2.13 -11.60
N ARG A 163 10.27 -1.36 -12.66
CA ARG A 163 11.01 -0.10 -12.61
C ARG A 163 10.28 0.96 -13.40
N ASP A 164 10.18 2.15 -12.84
CA ASP A 164 9.51 3.30 -13.45
C ASP A 164 8.10 2.95 -13.98
N GLY A 165 7.37 2.12 -13.22
CA GLY A 165 6.02 1.65 -13.58
C GLY A 165 5.98 0.72 -14.80
N ARG A 166 7.07 0.02 -15.10
CA ARG A 166 7.13 -0.96 -16.20
C ARG A 166 7.63 -2.31 -15.68
N LEU A 167 6.95 -3.37 -16.10
CA LEU A 167 7.39 -4.74 -15.83
C LEU A 167 8.61 -5.07 -16.71
N GLU A 168 9.79 -5.14 -16.09
CA GLU A 168 11.06 -5.54 -16.71
C GLU A 168 11.13 -7.06 -16.88
N PHE A 169 10.81 -7.81 -15.83
CA PHE A 169 10.71 -9.27 -15.87
C PHE A 169 9.75 -9.83 -14.83
N LEU A 170 9.30 -11.06 -15.09
CA LEU A 170 8.47 -11.89 -14.23
C LEU A 170 9.13 -13.27 -14.11
N LEU A 171 9.25 -13.77 -12.89
CA LEU A 171 9.69 -15.13 -12.58
C LEU A 171 8.56 -15.85 -11.86
N GLU A 172 8.27 -17.07 -12.29
CA GLU A 172 7.27 -17.95 -11.67
C GLU A 172 8.00 -19.19 -11.15
N ASN A 173 7.80 -19.53 -9.88
CA ASN A 173 8.28 -20.80 -9.34
C ASN A 173 7.30 -21.88 -9.79
N ASP A 174 7.60 -22.56 -10.89
CA ASP A 174 6.83 -23.71 -11.33
C ASP A 174 7.31 -24.96 -10.57
N VAL A 175 6.45 -25.52 -9.71
CA VAL A 175 6.60 -26.90 -9.21
C VAL A 175 5.59 -27.78 -9.93
N ASN A 176 5.66 -27.82 -11.26
CA ASN A 176 5.21 -28.99 -12.01
C ASN A 176 6.20 -30.14 -11.79
N ILE A 177 6.22 -30.71 -10.59
CA ILE A 177 6.55 -32.12 -10.44
C ILE A 177 5.26 -32.84 -10.82
N HIS A 178 5.11 -33.13 -12.11
CA HIS A 178 4.24 -34.24 -12.51
C HIS A 178 4.84 -35.49 -11.88
N ASP A 179 4.27 -35.87 -10.75
CA ASP A 179 4.41 -37.18 -10.14
C ASP A 179 3.65 -38.18 -11.03
N ASP A 180 4.28 -38.52 -12.15
CA ASP A 180 3.88 -39.59 -13.07
C ASP A 180 5.15 -40.31 -13.58
N VAL A 181 5.93 -40.83 -12.63
CA VAL A 181 6.87 -41.94 -12.87
C VAL A 181 6.83 -42.88 -11.65
N LEU A 182 5.83 -43.79 -11.63
CA LEU A 182 5.99 -45.26 -11.55
C LEU A 182 4.63 -45.97 -11.39
#